data_AF-A0A1H4RK92-F1
#
_entry.id   AF-A0A1H4RK92-F1
#
_cell.length_a   1.000
_cell.length_b   1.000
_cell.length_c   1.000
_cell.angle_alpha   90.00
_cell.angle_beta   90.00
_cell.angle_gamma   90.00
#
_symmetry.space_group_name_H-M   'P 1'
#
loop_
_entity.id
_entity.type
_entity.pdbx_description
1 polymer ?
#
loop_
_entity_poly.entity_id
_entity_poly.type
_entity_poly.pdbx_seq_one_letter_code
_entity_poly.pdbx_strand_id
1 'polypeptide(L)' 'MATFFDVVTVSCFAGLVLAFFQFTDREMRTLLHFLFAGIVFAVANQVGNAGVTILALILILAGAGYAFLVVRNSRA' A
#
# COMPACT_ATOMS: atom_id res chain seq x y z
N MET A 1 11.76 -18.56 -2.77
CA MET A 1 12.21 -17.64 -3.83
C MET A 1 11.30 -16.43 -3.79
N ALA A 2 11.84 -15.22 -3.85
CA ALA A 2 11.03 -14.02 -3.97
C ALA A 2 10.48 -13.90 -5.39
N THR A 3 9.20 -13.58 -5.54
CA THR A 3 8.55 -13.32 -6.82
C THR A 3 8.57 -11.83 -7.17
N PHE A 4 8.16 -11.51 -8.40
CA PHE A 4 7.94 -10.12 -8.82
C PHE A 4 6.97 -9.38 -7.88
N PHE A 5 5.83 -10.02 -7.54
CA PHE A 5 4.84 -9.38 -6.67
C PHE A 5 5.34 -9.23 -5.23
N ASP A 6 6.20 -10.11 -4.73
CA ASP A 6 6.81 -9.97 -3.39
C ASP A 6 7.61 -8.68 -3.31
N VAL A 7 8.49 -8.46 -4.28
CA VAL A 7 9.35 -7.27 -4.34
C VAL A 7 8.51 -6.00 -4.46
N VAL A 8 7.50 -6.01 -5.33
CA VAL A 8 6.62 -4.86 -5.55
C VAL A 8 5.82 -4.51 -4.30
N THR A 9 5.11 -5.48 -3.70
CA THR A 9 4.22 -5.19 -2.56
C THR A 9 5.00 -4.85 -1.29
N VAL A 10 6.17 -5.47 -1.07
CA VAL A 10 7.06 -5.09 0.04
C VAL A 10 7.59 -3.67 -0.16
N SER A 11 7.94 -3.28 -1.39
CA SER A 11 8.33 -1.90 -1.69
C SER A 11 7.18 -0.92 -1.42
N CYS A 12 5.94 -1.27 -1.75
CA CYS A 12 4.76 -0.48 -1.42
C CYS A 12 4.57 -0.34 0.10
N PHE A 13 4.76 -1.42 0.88
CA PHE A 13 4.75 -1.35 2.34
C PHE A 13 5.82 -0.41 2.90
N ALA A 14 7.06 -0.51 2.41
CA ALA A 14 8.12 0.42 2.78
C ALA A 14 7.74 1.86 2.44
N GLY A 15 7.12 2.07 1.27
CA GLY A 15 6.56 3.37 0.85
C GLY A 15 5.50 3.90 1.82
N LEU A 16 4.57 3.07 2.30
CA LEU A 16 3.56 3.48 3.30
C LEU A 16 4.21 3.92 4.61
N VAL A 17 5.21 3.17 5.08
CA VAL A 17 5.95 3.50 6.30
C VAL A 17 6.65 4.85 6.15
N LEU A 18 7.38 5.04 5.05
CA LEU A 18 8.03 6.31 4.76
C LEU A 18 7.02 7.45 4.65
N ALA A 19 5.89 7.23 3.97
CA ALA A 19 4.86 8.24 3.81
C ALA A 19 4.24 8.66 5.15
N PHE A 20 3.95 7.71 6.03
CA PHE A 20 3.46 7.99 7.38
C PHE A 20 4.43 8.85 8.18
N PHE A 21 5.70 8.48 8.23
CA PHE A 21 6.67 9.18 9.07
C PHE A 21 7.12 10.54 8.53
N GLN A 22 7.21 10.68 7.20
CA GLN A 22 7.72 11.90 6.55
C GLN A 22 6.62 12.90 6.19
N PHE A 23 5.39 12.44 5.93
CA PHE A 23 4.38 13.27 5.25
C PHE A 23 3.07 13.42 6.00
N THR A 24 2.96 12.91 7.24
CA THR A 24 1.76 12.98 8.06
C THR A 24 2.10 13.34 9.51
N ASP A 25 1.13 13.88 10.26
CA ASP A 25 1.27 14.19 11.69
C ASP A 25 1.22 12.98 12.62
N ARG A 26 1.35 11.76 12.07
CA ARG A 26 1.44 10.49 12.81
C ARG A 26 0.24 10.19 13.70
N GLU A 27 -0.92 10.72 13.31
CA GLU A 27 -2.17 10.43 14.00
C GLU A 27 -2.61 8.97 13.83
N MET A 28 -3.27 8.43 14.87
CA MET A 28 -3.82 7.07 14.85
C MET A 28 -4.78 6.86 13.68
N ARG A 29 -5.59 7.87 13.34
CA ARG A 29 -6.53 7.79 12.21
C ARG A 29 -5.79 7.53 10.91
N THR A 30 -4.74 8.28 10.61
CA THR A 30 -3.93 8.14 9.40
C THR A 30 -3.20 6.79 9.37
N LEU A 31 -2.71 6.33 10.52
CA LEU A 31 -2.12 5.00 10.67
C LEU A 31 -3.11 3.89 10.27
N LEU A 32 -4.36 3.97 10.71
CA LEU A 32 -5.40 3.00 10.33
C LEU A 32 -5.66 2.98 8.82
N HIS A 33 -5.63 4.14 8.17
CA HIS A 33 -5.79 4.21 6.71
C HIS A 33 -4.64 3.53 5.97
N PHE A 34 -3.39 3.71 6.43
CA PHE A 34 -2.25 2.99 5.86
C PHE A 34 -2.24 1.51 6.20
N LEU A 35 -2.78 1.10 7.36
CA LEU A 35 -2.99 -0.31 7.66
C LEU A 35 -3.94 -0.95 6.64
N PHE A 36 -5.06 -0.29 6.31
CA PHE A 36 -5.97 -0.76 5.26
C PHE A 36 -5.27 -0.84 3.90
N ALA A 37 -4.52 0.18 3.51
CA ALA A 37 -3.72 0.13 2.28
C ALA A 37 -2.72 -1.02 2.27
N GLY A 38 -2.08 -1.30 3.42
CA GLY A 38 -1.18 -2.42 3.61
C GLY A 38 -1.88 -3.78 3.41
N ILE A 39 -3.08 -3.96 3.99
CA ILE A 39 -3.87 -5.18 3.78
C ILE A 39 -4.17 -5.37 2.28
N VAL A 40 -4.52 -4.31 1.56
CA VAL A 40 -4.75 -4.37 0.10
C VAL A 40 -3.48 -4.83 -0.64
N PHE A 41 -2.29 -4.37 -0.25
CA PHE A 41 -1.04 -4.85 -0.85
C PHE A 41 -0.72 -6.31 -0.52
N ALA A 42 -1.03 -6.78 0.69
CA ALA A 42 -0.88 -8.18 1.04
C ALA A 42 -1.82 -9.08 0.20
N VAL A 43 -3.06 -8.65 0.00
CA VAL A 43 -4.00 -9.36 -0.89
C VAL A 43 -3.52 -9.33 -2.33
N ALA A 44 -3.03 -8.18 -2.82
CA ALA A 44 -2.48 -8.06 -4.17
C ALA A 44 -1.28 -9.00 -4.39
N ASN A 45 -0.42 -9.16 -3.38
CA ASN A 45 0.68 -10.10 -3.41
C ASN A 45 0.19 -11.53 -3.59
N GLN A 46 -0.72 -11.97 -2.73
CA GLN A 46 -1.24 -13.33 -2.76
C GLN A 46 -1.93 -13.66 -4.09
N VAL A 47 -2.77 -12.75 -4.57
CA VAL A 47 -3.52 -12.91 -5.83
C VAL A 47 -2.59 -12.85 -7.05
N GLY A 48 -1.58 -11.98 -7.04
CA GLY A 48 -0.58 -11.89 -8.10
C GLY A 48 0.29 -13.14 -8.19
N ASN A 49 0.72 -13.65 -7.04
CA ASN A 49 1.46 -14.91 -6.93
C ASN A 49 0.62 -16.14 -7.27
N ALA A 50 -0.71 -16.05 -7.19
CA ALA A 50 -1.64 -17.07 -7.68
C ALA A 50 -1.91 -17.00 -9.19
N GLY A 51 -1.26 -16.07 -9.92
CA GLY A 51 -1.35 -15.95 -11.38
C GLY A 51 -2.40 -14.97 -11.88
N VAL A 52 -3.14 -14.28 -11.00
CA VAL A 52 -4.16 -13.31 -11.39
C VAL A 52 -3.56 -11.90 -11.47
N THR A 53 -2.67 -11.71 -12.45
CA THR A 53 -1.81 -10.51 -12.59
C THR A 53 -2.61 -9.21 -12.70
N ILE A 54 -3.68 -9.20 -13.50
CA ILE A 54 -4.47 -7.98 -13.76
C ILE A 54 -5.11 -7.47 -12.48
N LEU A 55 -5.73 -8.36 -11.70
CA LEU A 55 -6.35 -8.00 -10.43
C LEU A 55 -5.31 -7.50 -9.42
N ALA A 56 -4.14 -8.16 -9.34
CA ALA A 56 -3.06 -7.71 -8.47
C ALA A 56 -2.56 -6.30 -8.81
N LEU A 57 -2.40 -5.98 -10.10
CA LEU A 57 -2.03 -4.63 -10.55
C LEU A 57 -3.09 -3.59 -10.17
N ILE A 58 -4.36 -3.90 -10.37
CA ILE A 58 -5.47 -3.02 -9.97
C ILE A 58 -5.44 -2.74 -8.47
N LEU A 59 -5.24 -3.79 -7.65
CA LEU A 59 -5.17 -3.65 -6.20
C LEU A 59 -3.96 -2.83 -5.74
N ILE A 60 -2.78 -3.02 -6.37
CA ILE A 60 -1.59 -2.21 -6.10
C ILE A 60 -1.85 -0.73 -6.43
N LEU A 61 -2.40 -0.45 -7.61
CA LEU A 61 -2.71 0.92 -8.01
C LEU A 61 -3.77 1.56 -7.10
N ALA A 62 -4.80 0.80 -6.72
CA ALA A 62 -5.85 1.26 -5.81
C ALA A 62 -5.29 1.56 -4.42
N GLY A 63 -4.48 0.66 -3.84
CA GLY A 63 -3.85 0.86 -2.53
C GLY A 63 -2.88 2.05 -2.52
N ALA A 64 -2.06 2.19 -3.57
CA ALA A 64 -1.13 3.30 -3.70
C ALA A 64 -1.85 4.64 -3.90
N GLY A 65 -2.87 4.67 -4.76
CA GLY A 65 -3.71 5.84 -4.97
C GLY A 65 -4.47 6.26 -3.71
N TYR A 66 -5.04 5.30 -2.98
CA TYR A 66 -5.71 5.57 -1.71
C TYR A 66 -4.75 6.15 -0.67
N ALA A 67 -3.57 5.54 -0.50
CA ALA A 67 -2.55 6.05 0.41
C ALA A 67 -2.12 7.48 0.04
N PHE A 68 -1.96 7.78 -1.25
CA PHE A 68 -1.65 9.13 -1.72
C PHE A 68 -2.75 10.15 -1.36
N LEU A 69 -4.02 9.79 -1.55
CA LEU A 69 -5.15 10.65 -1.17
C LEU A 69 -5.20 10.90 0.35
N VAL A 70 -4.93 9.87 1.14
CA VAL A 70 -4.85 9.98 2.60
C VAL A 70 -3.74 10.92 3.03
N VAL A 71 -2.50 10.74 2.52
CA VAL A 71 -1.38 11.66 2.81
C VAL A 71 -1.77 13.09 2.46
N ARG A 72 -2.36 13.31 1.28
CA ARG A 72 -2.78 14.64 0.83
C ARG A 72 -3.80 15.28 1.78
N ASN A 73 -4.76 14.49 2.27
CA ASN A 73 -5.81 14.98 3.16
C ASN A 73 -5.33 15.14 4.61
N SER A 74 -4.30 14.41 5.03
CA SER A 74 -3.67 14.56 6.34
C SER A 74 -2.76 15.79 6.46
N ARG A 75 -2.42 16.47 5.35
CA ARG A 75 -1.62 17.71 5.35
C ARG A 75 -2.46 18.99 5.41
N ALA A 76 -3.73 18.92 5.82
CA ALA A 76 -4.66 20.05 5.85
C ALA A 76 -4.65 20.76 7.21
#